data_AF-A0A955PEQ2-F1
#
_entry.id   AF-A0A955PEQ2-F1
#
_cell.length_a   1.000
_cell.length_b   1.000
_cell.length_c   1.000
_cell.angle_alpha   90.00
_cell.angle_beta   90.00
_cell.angle_gamma   90.00
#
_symmetry.space_group_name_H-M   'P 1'
#
loop_
_entity.id
_entity.type
_entity.pdbx_description
1 polymer ?
#
loop_
_entity_poly.entity_id
_entity_poly.type
_entity_poly.pdbx_seq_one_letter_code
_entity_poly.pdbx_strand_id
1 'polypeptide(L)'
;MRNAAERLSILGVIFSLLATGFPVWAGLDNLIHPQDFRAQRSSSAAEDLGSNGDSREIPLGGTITIADLEGPGIINHIWTTVASYDPFYSRSMILRIYWDGADEPSVEVPIGDFFGVGHGAQANYSSLPTAVSSFGRARSCFWKMPFQKHAKVTVSSDGTDYGPAEIYYYVDWEKHDSLPENTPYFHAKYRQEFPAVPGDYVILDTTGTGHYVGTVYSVHQVETGWFGEGDDRFYVDGEEYPSLSGTGTEDYFGDAWGFRQFATPYFGVSLWEGYQVG
;
A
#
# COMPACT_ATOMS: atom_id res chain seq x y z
N MET A 1 18.68 76.98 -16.93
CA MET A 1 17.96 76.20 -15.91
C MET A 1 17.23 75.06 -16.61
N ARG A 2 17.49 73.84 -16.11
CA ARG A 2 16.91 72.51 -16.35
C ARG A 2 15.84 72.29 -17.44
N ASN A 3 16.14 71.26 -18.24
CA ASN A 3 15.26 70.43 -19.07
C ASN A 3 14.12 69.72 -18.32
N ALA A 4 13.19 69.21 -19.13
CA ALA A 4 12.38 68.00 -18.99
C ALA A 4 10.99 68.09 -18.33
N ALA A 5 9.96 67.69 -19.09
CA ALA A 5 9.19 66.47 -18.81
C ALA A 5 8.16 66.19 -19.92
N GLU A 6 8.57 65.45 -20.95
CA GLU A 6 7.65 64.64 -21.75
C GLU A 6 7.20 63.44 -20.89
N ARG A 7 5.89 63.24 -20.78
CA ARG A 7 5.30 62.07 -20.12
C ARG A 7 5.31 60.90 -21.10
N LEU A 8 6.22 59.96 -20.88
CA LEU A 8 6.23 58.66 -21.56
C LEU A 8 5.29 57.71 -20.79
N SER A 9 4.20 57.30 -21.44
CA SER A 9 3.30 56.26 -20.95
C SER A 9 3.95 54.89 -21.13
N ILE A 10 4.44 54.28 -20.06
CA ILE A 10 4.91 52.88 -20.08
C ILE A 10 3.69 51.99 -19.85
N LEU A 11 3.25 51.34 -20.93
CA LEU A 11 2.29 50.24 -20.89
C LEU A 11 3.01 49.04 -20.26
N GLY A 12 2.70 48.73 -19.00
CA GLY A 12 3.21 47.55 -18.32
C GLY A 12 2.58 46.29 -18.91
N VAL A 13 3.34 45.56 -19.73
CA VAL A 13 3.00 44.19 -20.14
C VAL A 13 3.25 43.30 -18.94
N ILE A 14 2.18 42.84 -18.29
CA ILE A 14 2.24 41.80 -17.27
C ILE A 14 2.55 40.49 -17.98
N PHE A 15 3.79 40.01 -17.81
CA PHE A 15 4.17 38.65 -18.17
C PHE A 15 3.55 37.69 -17.14
N SER A 16 2.49 36.99 -17.51
CA SER A 16 2.05 35.80 -16.77
C SER A 16 3.10 34.70 -16.95
N LEU A 17 3.98 34.53 -15.95
CA LEU A 17 4.71 33.28 -15.78
C LEU A 17 3.71 32.24 -15.24
N LEU A 18 3.09 31.47 -16.14
CA LEU A 18 2.41 30.23 -15.81
C LEU A 18 3.21 29.09 -16.42
N ALA A 19 4.06 28.49 -15.59
CA ALA A 19 4.50 27.09 -15.61
C ALA A 19 5.71 26.97 -14.68
N THR A 20 5.49 27.09 -13.37
CA THR A 20 6.46 26.53 -12.42
C THR A 20 6.29 25.02 -12.47
N GLY A 21 7.14 24.36 -13.25
CA GLY A 21 7.27 22.92 -13.22
C GLY A 21 7.50 22.48 -11.78
N PHE A 22 6.68 21.55 -11.30
CA PHE A 22 6.97 20.85 -10.05
C PHE A 22 8.30 20.11 -10.25
N PRO A 23 9.36 20.40 -9.47
CA PRO A 23 10.50 19.52 -9.46
C PRO A 23 10.03 18.22 -8.80
N VAL A 24 9.84 17.19 -9.62
CA VAL A 24 9.55 15.82 -9.20
C VAL A 24 10.84 15.22 -8.65
N TRP A 25 11.22 15.64 -7.44
CA TRP A 25 12.13 14.96 -6.51
C TRP A 25 11.75 15.44 -5.10
N ALA A 26 10.57 15.03 -4.63
CA ALA A 26 10.06 15.37 -3.31
C ALA A 26 10.80 14.56 -2.22
N GLY A 27 12.03 14.97 -1.90
CA GLY A 27 12.82 14.46 -0.78
C GLY A 27 12.69 15.32 0.48
N LEU A 28 13.75 15.37 1.29
CA LEU A 28 13.81 16.15 2.54
C LEU A 28 13.64 17.66 2.33
N ASP A 29 13.88 18.17 1.12
CA ASP A 29 13.72 19.59 0.79
C ASP A 29 12.26 20.06 0.94
N ASN A 30 11.27 19.18 0.82
CA ASN A 30 9.88 19.56 1.04
C ASN A 30 9.54 19.83 2.51
N LEU A 31 10.40 19.41 3.46
CA LEU A 31 10.14 19.57 4.90
C LEU A 31 10.16 21.03 5.36
N ILE A 32 10.80 21.94 4.61
CA ILE A 32 10.91 23.37 4.97
C ILE A 32 9.76 24.22 4.41
N HIS A 33 8.83 23.60 3.67
CA HIS A 33 7.72 24.31 3.05
C HIS A 33 6.41 24.09 3.82
N PRO A 34 5.58 25.13 3.96
CA PRO A 34 4.22 24.97 4.48
C PRO A 34 3.44 23.94 3.65
N GLN A 35 2.66 23.11 4.33
CA GLN A 35 1.78 22.13 3.70
C GLN A 35 0.40 22.74 3.48
N ASP A 36 -0.27 22.37 2.40
CA ASP A 36 -1.59 22.85 1.98
C ASP A 36 -2.74 21.94 2.43
N PHE A 37 -2.46 21.02 3.35
CA PHE A 37 -3.42 20.09 3.93
C PHE A 37 -3.47 20.20 5.45
N ARG A 38 -4.54 19.65 6.04
CA ARG A 38 -4.64 19.43 7.48
C ARG A 38 -4.36 17.97 7.82
N ALA A 39 -3.36 17.72 8.65
CA ALA A 39 -3.09 16.36 9.15
C ALA A 39 -4.25 15.87 10.03
N GLN A 40 -4.65 14.61 9.83
CA GLN A 40 -5.72 13.93 10.54
C GLN A 40 -5.28 12.50 10.89
N ARG A 41 -5.91 11.91 11.92
CA ARG A 41 -5.66 10.52 12.34
C ARG A 41 -6.95 9.87 12.82
N SER A 42 -7.20 8.66 12.35
CA SER A 42 -8.04 7.68 13.05
C SER A 42 -7.12 6.71 13.79
N SER A 43 -7.42 6.40 15.06
CA SER A 43 -6.55 5.53 15.87
C SER A 43 -7.32 4.73 16.90
N SER A 44 -6.71 3.65 17.39
CA SER A 44 -7.21 2.86 18.52
C SER A 44 -7.05 3.55 19.89
N ALA A 45 -6.55 4.79 19.94
CA ALA A 45 -6.37 5.54 21.19
C ALA A 45 -7.66 5.59 22.04
N ALA A 46 -7.53 5.52 23.35
CA ALA A 46 -8.67 5.64 24.26
C ALA A 46 -9.36 7.01 24.09
N GLU A 47 -10.68 7.03 24.17
CA GLU A 47 -11.44 8.30 24.19
C GLU A 47 -11.13 9.13 25.45
N ASP A 48 -10.93 8.43 26.58
CA ASP A 48 -10.42 9.02 27.81
C ASP A 48 -8.89 9.13 27.74
N LEU A 49 -8.39 10.38 27.73
CA LEU A 49 -6.96 10.71 27.68
C LEU A 49 -6.18 10.22 28.91
N GLY A 50 -6.84 9.91 30.02
CA GLY A 50 -6.21 9.32 31.21
C GLY A 50 -6.10 7.79 31.16
N SER A 51 -6.70 7.14 30.17
CA SER A 51 -6.78 5.68 30.06
C SER A 51 -5.70 5.11 29.13
N ASN A 52 -5.29 3.87 29.43
CA ASN A 52 -4.41 3.06 28.57
C ASN A 52 -5.20 1.96 27.81
N GLY A 53 -6.50 2.15 27.62
CA GLY A 53 -7.35 1.29 26.79
C GLY A 53 -7.23 1.60 25.30
N ASP A 54 -6.03 1.49 24.75
CA ASP A 54 -5.64 1.97 23.41
C ASP A 54 -5.61 0.86 22.34
N SER A 55 -6.29 -0.26 22.59
CA SER A 55 -6.60 -1.32 21.62
C SER A 55 -8.10 -1.36 21.28
N ARG A 56 -8.44 -2.05 20.19
CA ARG A 56 -9.82 -2.36 19.83
C ARG A 56 -9.97 -3.85 19.59
N GLU A 57 -11.00 -4.44 20.19
CA GLU A 57 -11.35 -5.84 19.97
C GLU A 57 -11.85 -6.03 18.54
N ILE A 58 -11.34 -7.06 17.86
CA ILE A 58 -11.90 -7.64 16.65
C ILE A 58 -12.59 -8.93 17.07
N PRO A 59 -13.93 -8.99 17.04
CA PRO A 59 -14.65 -10.21 17.38
C PRO A 59 -14.29 -11.36 16.43
N LEU A 60 -14.37 -12.59 16.92
CA LEU A 60 -14.20 -13.79 16.10
C LEU A 60 -15.25 -13.85 14.98
N GLY A 61 -14.84 -14.01 13.72
CA GLY A 61 -15.74 -13.93 12.57
C GLY A 61 -16.34 -12.52 12.34
N GLY A 62 -15.87 -11.53 13.09
CA GLY A 62 -16.39 -10.17 13.09
C GLY A 62 -15.55 -9.20 12.27
N THR A 63 -16.13 -8.03 12.04
CA THR A 63 -15.49 -6.92 11.32
C THR A 63 -15.63 -5.65 12.14
N ILE A 64 -14.55 -4.89 12.23
CA ILE A 64 -14.57 -3.53 12.79
C ILE A 64 -14.20 -2.50 11.73
N THR A 65 -14.71 -1.29 11.88
CA THR A 65 -14.28 -0.13 11.08
C THR A 65 -13.17 0.58 11.84
N ILE A 66 -11.97 0.64 11.26
CA ILE A 66 -10.82 1.32 11.87
C ILE A 66 -10.67 2.76 11.36
N ALA A 67 -11.29 3.11 10.24
CA ALA A 67 -11.41 4.49 9.77
C ALA A 67 -12.68 4.70 8.95
N ASP A 68 -13.36 5.82 9.19
CA ASP A 68 -14.51 6.31 8.44
C ASP A 68 -14.27 7.81 8.21
N LEU A 69 -13.77 8.15 7.02
CA LEU A 69 -13.10 9.42 6.75
C LEU A 69 -13.88 10.24 5.72
N GLU A 70 -14.34 11.43 6.11
CA GLU A 70 -14.96 12.37 5.17
C GLU A 70 -13.88 13.13 4.37
N GLY A 71 -13.91 13.01 3.05
CA GLY A 71 -12.93 13.57 2.11
C GLY A 71 -13.24 14.99 1.62
N PRO A 72 -12.46 15.50 0.64
CA PRO A 72 -11.35 14.81 -0.02
C PRO A 72 -10.12 14.66 0.88
N GLY A 73 -9.30 13.63 0.62
CA GLY A 73 -8.09 13.39 1.39
C GLY A 73 -7.17 12.31 0.84
N ILE A 74 -6.02 12.15 1.49
CA ILE A 74 -5.00 11.15 1.13
C ILE A 74 -4.56 10.41 2.38
N ILE A 75 -4.87 9.12 2.49
CA ILE A 75 -4.24 8.26 3.51
C ILE A 75 -2.76 8.14 3.13
N ASN A 76 -1.88 8.49 4.06
CA ASN A 76 -0.45 8.55 3.80
C ASN A 76 0.41 7.69 4.72
N HIS A 77 -0.19 7.16 5.79
CA HIS A 77 0.45 6.21 6.66
C HIS A 77 -0.58 5.34 7.36
N ILE A 78 -0.35 4.04 7.33
CA ILE A 78 -1.08 3.06 8.15
C ILE A 78 -0.06 2.32 8.99
N TRP A 79 -0.22 2.36 10.31
CA TRP A 79 0.52 1.50 11.24
C TRP A 79 -0.43 0.59 11.98
N THR A 80 0.00 -0.65 12.23
CA THR A 80 -0.75 -1.57 13.07
C THR A 80 0.12 -2.65 13.73
N THR A 81 -0.34 -3.12 14.89
CA THR A 81 0.07 -4.38 15.53
C THR A 81 -1.16 -5.06 16.10
N VAL A 82 -1.13 -6.39 16.17
CA VAL A 82 -2.26 -7.20 16.65
C VAL A 82 -1.77 -8.12 17.77
N ALA A 83 -2.55 -8.20 18.85
CA ALA A 83 -2.45 -9.27 19.83
C ALA A 83 -3.55 -10.30 19.55
N SER A 84 -3.16 -11.53 19.23
CA SER A 84 -4.07 -12.62 18.91
C SER A 84 -3.51 -13.94 19.44
N TYR A 85 -4.40 -14.88 19.78
CA TYR A 85 -4.04 -16.27 20.05
C TYR A 85 -3.86 -17.10 18.78
N ASP A 86 -4.40 -16.66 17.64
CA ASP A 86 -4.18 -17.30 16.34
C ASP A 86 -2.72 -17.10 15.90
N PRO A 87 -1.88 -18.15 15.78
CA PRO A 87 -0.51 -18.01 15.33
C PRO A 87 -0.39 -17.53 13.87
N PHE A 88 -1.45 -17.69 13.07
CA PHE A 88 -1.53 -17.31 11.67
C PHE A 88 -2.49 -16.12 11.43
N TYR A 89 -2.75 -15.30 12.46
CA TYR A 89 -3.69 -14.19 12.39
C TYR A 89 -3.43 -13.25 11.19
N SER A 90 -2.17 -13.12 10.77
CA SER A 90 -1.80 -12.27 9.64
C SER A 90 -2.36 -12.75 8.30
N ARG A 91 -2.69 -14.05 8.18
CA ARG A 91 -3.37 -14.65 7.03
C ARG A 91 -4.89 -14.63 7.17
N SER A 92 -5.41 -14.79 8.39
CA SER A 92 -6.85 -14.88 8.66
C SER A 92 -7.54 -13.51 8.86
N MET A 93 -6.78 -12.45 9.12
CA MET A 93 -7.31 -11.09 9.21
C MET A 93 -7.27 -10.38 7.86
N ILE A 94 -8.41 -9.84 7.43
CA ILE A 94 -8.56 -9.21 6.12
C ILE A 94 -8.71 -7.71 6.27
N LEU A 95 -7.80 -6.97 5.65
CA LEU A 95 -7.89 -5.52 5.48
C LEU A 95 -8.74 -5.22 4.25
N ARG A 96 -9.76 -4.37 4.43
CA ARG A 96 -10.56 -3.84 3.32
C ARG A 96 -10.57 -2.32 3.31
N ILE A 97 -10.51 -1.73 2.12
CA ILE A 97 -10.67 -0.29 1.91
C ILE A 97 -11.66 -0.02 0.79
N TYR A 98 -12.61 0.87 1.08
CA TYR A 98 -13.66 1.32 0.17
C TYR A 98 -13.47 2.80 -0.11
N TRP A 99 -13.52 3.17 -1.39
CA TRP A 99 -13.38 4.56 -1.84
C TRP A 99 -14.72 5.13 -2.28
N ASP A 100 -15.01 6.35 -1.86
CA ASP A 100 -16.09 7.21 -2.35
C ASP A 100 -17.49 6.57 -2.36
N GLY A 101 -17.74 5.71 -1.36
CA GLY A 101 -19.02 5.02 -1.19
C GLY A 101 -19.22 3.81 -2.11
N ALA A 102 -18.15 3.26 -2.70
CA ALA A 102 -18.23 2.03 -3.47
C ALA A 102 -18.76 0.86 -2.62
N ASP A 103 -19.64 0.05 -3.21
CA ASP A 103 -20.23 -1.13 -2.55
C ASP A 103 -19.19 -2.25 -2.34
N GLU A 104 -18.21 -2.35 -3.25
CA GLU A 104 -17.15 -3.36 -3.25
C GLU A 104 -15.80 -2.76 -2.82
N PRO A 105 -14.97 -3.51 -2.07
CA PRO A 105 -13.69 -3.02 -1.62
C PRO A 105 -12.66 -2.95 -2.76
N SER A 106 -11.98 -1.80 -2.86
CA SER A 106 -10.89 -1.56 -3.80
C SER A 106 -9.57 -2.19 -3.33
N VAL A 107 -9.40 -2.31 -2.01
CA VAL A 107 -8.36 -3.09 -1.36
C VAL A 107 -9.05 -4.22 -0.60
N GLU A 108 -8.70 -5.47 -0.87
CA GLU A 108 -9.15 -6.63 -0.09
C GLU A 108 -8.06 -7.69 -0.06
N VAL A 109 -7.38 -7.78 1.09
CA VAL A 109 -6.12 -8.51 1.23
C VAL A 109 -5.92 -8.96 2.68
N PRO A 110 -5.34 -10.16 2.92
CA PRO A 110 -4.84 -10.52 4.22
C PRO A 110 -3.82 -9.50 4.73
N ILE A 111 -3.87 -9.19 6.01
CA ILE A 111 -3.07 -8.10 6.58
C ILE A 111 -1.56 -8.37 6.46
N GLY A 112 -1.11 -9.61 6.62
CA GLY A 112 0.31 -9.98 6.45
C GLY A 112 0.81 -9.66 5.04
N ASP A 113 0.09 -10.13 4.03
CA ASP A 113 0.45 -10.00 2.61
C ASP A 113 0.40 -8.55 2.15
N PHE A 114 -0.56 -7.76 2.64
CA PHE A 114 -0.60 -6.32 2.37
C PHE A 114 0.68 -5.60 2.83
N PHE A 115 1.20 -6.00 3.98
CA PHE A 115 2.46 -5.49 4.53
C PHE A 115 3.67 -6.36 4.12
N GLY A 116 3.59 -7.15 3.05
CA GLY A 116 4.71 -7.83 2.41
C GLY A 116 5.29 -9.08 3.10
N VAL A 117 4.55 -9.66 4.05
CA VAL A 117 4.90 -10.95 4.66
C VAL A 117 3.73 -11.93 4.52
N GLY A 118 3.82 -12.80 3.52
CA GLY A 118 2.79 -13.80 3.21
C GLY A 118 2.76 -14.99 4.18
N HIS A 119 1.88 -15.94 3.87
CA HIS A 119 1.65 -17.21 4.57
C HIS A 119 1.27 -17.10 6.06
N GLY A 120 0.89 -15.92 6.53
CA GLY A 120 0.69 -15.71 7.96
C GLY A 120 1.99 -15.72 8.77
N ALA A 121 3.14 -15.74 8.09
CA ALA A 121 4.45 -15.83 8.69
C ALA A 121 4.84 -14.54 9.43
N GLN A 122 5.95 -14.62 10.17
CA GLN A 122 6.54 -13.50 10.88
C GLN A 122 7.96 -13.27 10.38
N ALA A 123 8.17 -12.12 9.74
CA ALA A 123 9.49 -11.69 9.27
C ALA A 123 9.65 -10.19 9.46
N ASN A 124 10.90 -9.75 9.61
CA ASN A 124 11.24 -8.33 9.54
C ASN A 124 11.76 -8.02 8.14
N TYR A 125 11.32 -6.91 7.57
CA TYR A 125 11.95 -6.32 6.40
C TYR A 125 11.61 -4.83 6.30
N SER A 126 12.31 -4.11 5.44
CA SER A 126 11.99 -2.72 5.15
C SER A 126 12.10 -2.47 3.64
N SER A 127 11.11 -1.79 3.09
CA SER A 127 11.09 -1.23 1.74
C SER A 127 10.67 0.25 1.82
N LEU A 128 10.54 0.92 0.67
CA LEU A 128 10.01 2.26 0.60
C LEU A 128 8.51 2.33 0.98
N PRO A 129 7.61 1.53 0.37
CA PRO A 129 6.18 1.64 0.69
C PRO A 129 5.75 0.92 1.97
N THR A 130 6.51 -0.07 2.44
CA THR A 130 6.11 -0.90 3.59
C THR A 130 7.31 -1.33 4.43
N ALA A 131 7.12 -1.42 5.74
CA ALA A 131 8.14 -1.91 6.67
C ALA A 131 7.50 -2.76 7.76
N VAL A 132 8.16 -3.85 8.13
CA VAL A 132 7.75 -4.74 9.21
C VAL A 132 8.92 -4.95 10.16
N SER A 133 8.66 -4.69 11.45
CA SER A 133 9.65 -4.79 12.52
C SER A 133 9.07 -5.53 13.74
N SER A 134 9.83 -5.58 14.84
CA SER A 134 9.42 -6.27 16.07
C SER A 134 9.06 -7.74 15.83
N PHE A 135 9.87 -8.44 15.02
CA PHE A 135 9.68 -9.84 14.64
C PHE A 135 8.31 -10.08 13.98
N GLY A 136 7.97 -9.29 12.95
CA GLY A 136 6.72 -9.48 12.20
C GLY A 136 5.47 -8.80 12.78
N ARG A 137 5.58 -8.12 13.93
CA ARG A 137 4.43 -7.62 14.70
C ARG A 137 4.06 -6.16 14.39
N ALA A 138 5.05 -5.30 14.22
CA ALA A 138 4.83 -3.88 13.96
C ALA A 138 4.90 -3.63 12.46
N ARG A 139 3.79 -3.20 11.85
CA ARG A 139 3.65 -3.06 10.39
C ARG A 139 3.32 -1.63 10.04
N SER A 140 4.04 -1.08 9.06
CA SER A 140 3.83 0.27 8.54
C SER A 140 3.70 0.24 7.02
N CYS A 141 2.78 1.04 6.50
CA CYS A 141 2.53 1.27 5.09
C CYS A 141 2.54 2.78 4.83
N PHE A 142 3.20 3.19 3.76
CA PHE A 142 3.42 4.57 3.34
C PHE A 142 2.91 4.85 1.91
N TRP A 143 2.19 3.89 1.31
CA TRP A 143 1.47 4.15 0.07
C TRP A 143 0.52 5.33 0.25
N LYS A 144 0.49 6.23 -0.74
CA LYS A 144 -0.47 7.32 -0.81
C LYS A 144 -1.78 6.78 -1.39
N MET A 145 -2.88 6.89 -0.64
CA MET A 145 -4.19 6.38 -1.04
C MET A 145 -5.20 7.53 -1.03
N PRO A 146 -5.35 8.25 -2.16
CA PRO A 146 -6.28 9.37 -2.27
C PRO A 146 -7.74 8.90 -2.34
N PHE A 147 -8.67 9.77 -1.96
CA PHE A 147 -10.13 9.59 -2.07
C PHE A 147 -10.82 10.95 -2.20
N GLN A 148 -11.85 11.08 -3.04
CA GLN A 148 -12.46 12.38 -3.37
C GLN A 148 -13.54 12.79 -2.37
N LYS A 149 -14.28 11.83 -1.84
CA LYS A 149 -15.48 12.03 -1.01
C LYS A 149 -15.39 11.29 0.30
N HIS A 150 -14.94 10.05 0.30
CA HIS A 150 -15.03 9.18 1.46
C HIS A 150 -14.02 8.03 1.41
N ALA A 151 -13.47 7.65 2.56
CA ALA A 151 -12.72 6.41 2.70
C ALA A 151 -13.22 5.63 3.92
N LYS A 152 -13.52 4.35 3.72
CA LYS A 152 -13.83 3.42 4.81
C LYS A 152 -12.78 2.32 4.86
N VAL A 153 -12.15 2.14 6.01
CA VAL A 153 -11.15 1.09 6.25
C VAL A 153 -11.70 0.15 7.30
N THR A 154 -11.75 -1.15 7.00
CA THR A 154 -12.22 -2.18 7.91
C THR A 154 -11.22 -3.31 8.05
N VAL A 155 -11.21 -3.96 9.22
CA VAL A 155 -10.46 -5.20 9.45
C VAL A 155 -11.44 -6.25 9.95
N SER A 156 -11.44 -7.42 9.31
CA SER A 156 -12.16 -8.61 9.79
C SER A 156 -11.21 -9.66 10.31
N SER A 157 -11.73 -10.57 11.14
CA SER A 157 -11.07 -11.84 11.48
C SER A 157 -11.91 -12.97 10.91
N ASP A 158 -11.43 -13.59 9.83
CA ASP A 158 -12.16 -14.65 9.13
C ASP A 158 -11.83 -16.05 9.70
N GLY A 159 -10.92 -16.12 10.69
CA GLY A 159 -10.65 -17.33 11.45
C GLY A 159 -11.84 -17.74 12.33
N THR A 160 -11.91 -19.03 12.71
CA THR A 160 -13.01 -19.55 13.56
C THR A 160 -12.54 -20.31 14.81
N ASP A 161 -11.23 -20.55 14.95
CA ASP A 161 -10.70 -21.50 15.93
C ASP A 161 -10.04 -20.85 17.16
N TYR A 162 -9.58 -19.62 17.01
CA TYR A 162 -8.87 -18.85 18.03
C TYR A 162 -9.71 -17.61 18.32
N GLY A 163 -9.99 -17.29 19.60
CA GLY A 163 -10.96 -16.27 20.01
C GLY A 163 -10.72 -14.82 19.51
N PRO A 164 -11.38 -13.82 20.10
CA PRO A 164 -11.23 -12.43 19.65
C PRO A 164 -9.77 -11.97 19.72
N ALA A 165 -9.43 -10.99 18.89
CA ALA A 165 -8.11 -10.38 18.83
C ALA A 165 -8.18 -8.90 19.20
N GLU A 166 -7.05 -8.31 19.55
CA GLU A 166 -6.92 -6.89 19.87
C GLU A 166 -6.02 -6.24 18.82
N ILE A 167 -6.50 -5.15 18.19
CA ILE A 167 -5.72 -4.38 17.23
C ILE A 167 -5.37 -3.00 17.78
N TYR A 168 -4.12 -2.63 17.56
CA TYR A 168 -3.62 -1.27 17.70
C TYR A 168 -3.40 -0.73 16.30
N TYR A 169 -3.84 0.51 16.03
CA TYR A 169 -3.67 1.08 14.70
C TYR A 169 -3.58 2.60 14.70
N TYR A 170 -2.91 3.13 13.68
CA TYR A 170 -2.99 4.50 13.19
C TYR A 170 -3.32 4.49 11.71
N VAL A 171 -4.36 5.23 11.32
CA VAL A 171 -4.64 5.60 9.93
C VAL A 171 -4.47 7.10 9.84
N ASP A 172 -3.28 7.51 9.43
CA ASP A 172 -2.89 8.89 9.21
C ASP A 172 -3.24 9.32 7.80
N TRP A 173 -3.78 10.54 7.69
CA TRP A 173 -4.22 11.07 6.42
C TRP A 173 -4.19 12.59 6.37
N GLU A 174 -4.18 13.09 5.15
CA GLU A 174 -4.14 14.50 4.80
C GLU A 174 -5.55 14.91 4.36
N LYS A 175 -6.21 15.82 5.08
CA LYS A 175 -7.46 16.44 4.63
C LYS A 175 -7.10 17.60 3.70
N HIS A 176 -7.61 17.54 2.48
CA HIS A 176 -7.42 18.55 1.45
C HIS A 176 -8.72 19.32 1.21
N ASP A 177 -8.63 20.54 0.69
CA ASP A 177 -9.82 21.30 0.24
C ASP A 177 -10.36 20.72 -1.08
N SER A 178 -9.47 20.21 -1.93
CA SER A 178 -9.80 19.55 -3.20
C SER A 178 -8.63 18.67 -3.66
N LEU A 179 -8.91 17.62 -4.43
CA LEU A 179 -7.91 16.87 -5.20
C LEU A 179 -8.20 17.02 -6.70
N PRO A 180 -7.20 16.87 -7.59
CA PRO A 180 -7.44 16.83 -9.03
C PRO A 180 -8.48 15.76 -9.40
N GLU A 181 -9.42 16.07 -10.30
CA GLU A 181 -10.53 15.17 -10.68
C GLU A 181 -10.07 13.79 -11.17
N ASN A 182 -8.91 13.73 -11.83
CA ASN A 182 -8.32 12.52 -12.40
C ASN A 182 -7.34 11.79 -11.47
N THR A 183 -7.38 12.07 -10.16
CA THR A 183 -6.52 11.42 -9.17
C THR A 183 -6.86 9.92 -9.09
N PRO A 184 -5.92 8.99 -9.34
CA PRO A 184 -6.20 7.56 -9.33
C PRO A 184 -6.33 7.02 -7.91
N TYR A 185 -7.14 5.99 -7.71
CA TYR A 185 -7.28 5.31 -6.42
C TYR A 185 -6.27 4.18 -6.25
N PHE A 186 -5.90 3.90 -5.00
CA PHE A 186 -5.06 2.77 -4.67
C PHE A 186 -5.88 1.48 -4.63
N HIS A 187 -5.39 0.41 -5.26
CA HIS A 187 -6.00 -0.91 -5.27
C HIS A 187 -4.98 -1.98 -4.86
N ALA A 188 -5.45 -2.99 -4.14
CA ALA A 188 -4.67 -4.19 -3.86
C ALA A 188 -5.60 -5.40 -3.77
N LYS A 189 -5.25 -6.47 -4.46
CA LYS A 189 -6.05 -7.70 -4.53
C LYS A 189 -5.19 -8.89 -4.13
N TYR A 190 -5.78 -9.77 -3.32
CA TYR A 190 -5.17 -11.03 -2.96
C TYR A 190 -5.70 -12.15 -3.87
N ARG A 191 -4.79 -13.01 -4.31
CA ARG A 191 -5.10 -14.23 -5.05
C ARG A 191 -4.26 -15.35 -4.47
N GLN A 192 -4.81 -16.56 -4.47
CA GLN A 192 -4.10 -17.78 -4.10
C GLN A 192 -4.60 -18.94 -4.93
N GLU A 193 -3.75 -19.95 -5.08
CA GLU A 193 -4.08 -21.22 -5.70
C GLU A 193 -3.36 -22.34 -4.97
N PHE A 194 -4.11 -23.39 -4.59
CA PHE A 194 -3.56 -24.60 -4.00
C PHE A 194 -4.49 -25.79 -4.28
N PRO A 195 -4.01 -26.89 -4.89
CA PRO A 195 -2.68 -27.03 -5.51
C PRO A 195 -2.53 -26.09 -6.72
N ALA A 196 -1.29 -25.71 -7.05
CA ALA A 196 -1.01 -24.91 -8.23
C ALA A 196 -1.36 -25.68 -9.51
N VAL A 197 -1.94 -24.99 -10.50
CA VAL A 197 -2.28 -25.55 -11.80
C VAL A 197 -1.13 -25.28 -12.79
N PRO A 198 -0.68 -26.29 -13.57
CA PRO A 198 0.33 -26.05 -14.60
C PRO A 198 -0.10 -24.98 -15.61
N GLY A 199 0.72 -23.95 -15.78
CA GLY A 199 0.46 -22.80 -16.66
C GLY A 199 0.86 -21.49 -16.00
N ASP A 200 0.46 -20.39 -16.63
CA ASP A 200 0.70 -19.05 -16.10
C ASP A 200 -0.20 -18.76 -14.90
N TYR A 201 0.38 -18.31 -13.80
CA TYR A 201 -0.37 -17.83 -12.65
C TYR A 201 -0.75 -16.36 -12.83
N VAL A 202 -2.06 -16.08 -12.80
CA VAL A 202 -2.56 -14.70 -12.91
C VAL A 202 -2.31 -13.94 -11.60
N ILE A 203 -1.38 -12.99 -11.62
CA ILE A 203 -1.12 -12.05 -10.53
C ILE A 203 -2.21 -10.98 -10.42
N LEU A 204 -2.61 -10.40 -11.57
CA LEU A 204 -3.65 -9.36 -11.65
C LEU A 204 -4.37 -9.45 -13.00
N ASP A 205 -5.69 -9.37 -12.97
CA ASP A 205 -6.56 -9.18 -14.13
C ASP A 205 -7.58 -8.09 -13.76
N THR A 206 -7.60 -6.99 -14.51
CA THR A 206 -8.42 -5.83 -14.21
C THR A 206 -8.67 -4.98 -15.45
N THR A 207 -9.64 -4.08 -15.37
CA THR A 207 -9.95 -3.10 -16.41
C THR A 207 -9.99 -1.70 -15.81
N GLY A 208 -9.58 -0.69 -16.58
CA GLY A 208 -9.54 0.70 -16.14
C GLY A 208 -8.32 1.43 -16.69
N THR A 209 -8.05 2.62 -16.14
CA THR A 209 -6.87 3.41 -16.49
C THR A 209 -6.06 3.67 -15.22
N GLY A 210 -4.78 3.30 -15.25
CA GLY A 210 -3.90 3.42 -14.09
C GLY A 210 -2.51 2.84 -14.37
N HIS A 211 -1.81 2.50 -13.30
CA HIS A 211 -0.46 1.95 -13.36
C HIS A 211 -0.32 0.80 -12.36
N TYR A 212 0.33 -0.28 -12.79
CA TYR A 212 0.75 -1.36 -11.90
C TYR A 212 2.00 -0.92 -11.13
N VAL A 213 1.99 -1.07 -9.79
CA VAL A 213 3.03 -0.49 -8.91
C VAL A 213 3.78 -1.52 -8.05
N GLY A 214 3.45 -2.80 -8.15
CA GLY A 214 4.21 -3.86 -7.49
C GLY A 214 3.39 -5.12 -7.14
N THR A 215 4.08 -6.12 -6.60
CA THR A 215 3.48 -7.37 -6.13
C THR A 215 4.29 -7.96 -4.99
N VAL A 216 3.56 -8.55 -4.04
CA VAL A 216 4.09 -9.45 -3.04
C VAL A 216 3.77 -10.86 -3.52
N TYR A 217 4.80 -11.66 -3.79
CA TYR A 217 4.65 -13.04 -4.26
C TYR A 217 5.15 -13.98 -3.18
N SER A 218 4.35 -14.98 -2.83
CA SER A 218 4.64 -15.93 -1.75
C SER A 218 4.38 -17.33 -2.26
N VAL A 219 5.42 -18.16 -2.23
CA VAL A 219 5.39 -19.53 -2.75
C VAL A 219 5.66 -20.49 -1.61
N HIS A 220 4.74 -21.42 -1.40
CA HIS A 220 4.97 -22.59 -0.56
C HIS A 220 5.37 -23.77 -1.46
N GLN A 221 6.65 -24.11 -1.43
CA GLN A 221 7.21 -25.13 -2.31
C GLN A 221 6.98 -26.54 -1.75
N VAL A 222 6.17 -27.33 -2.45
CA VAL A 222 5.82 -28.71 -2.06
C VAL A 222 6.57 -29.80 -2.86
N GLU A 223 7.35 -29.40 -3.87
CA GLU A 223 8.17 -30.30 -4.69
C GLU A 223 9.63 -29.85 -4.69
N THR A 224 10.57 -30.80 -4.78
CA THR A 224 12.01 -30.47 -4.85
C THR A 224 12.37 -29.85 -6.19
N GLY A 225 13.17 -28.79 -6.19
CA GLY A 225 13.65 -28.14 -7.42
C GLY A 225 13.75 -26.62 -7.25
N TRP A 226 13.93 -25.92 -8.36
CA TRP A 226 13.77 -24.47 -8.41
C TRP A 226 12.41 -24.14 -9.03
N PHE A 227 11.57 -23.36 -8.33
CA PHE A 227 10.25 -22.98 -8.83
C PHE A 227 10.28 -21.78 -9.78
N GLY A 228 11.35 -20.99 -9.75
CA GLY A 228 11.38 -19.65 -10.31
C GLY A 228 11.80 -19.55 -11.77
N GLU A 229 11.81 -20.63 -12.55
CA GLU A 229 12.08 -20.54 -14.01
C GLU A 229 10.92 -19.91 -14.81
N GLY A 230 9.80 -19.57 -14.16
CA GLY A 230 8.65 -18.97 -14.83
C GLY A 230 8.87 -17.49 -15.17
N ASP A 231 8.60 -17.12 -16.43
CA ASP A 231 8.66 -15.74 -16.91
C ASP A 231 7.41 -14.93 -16.52
N ASP A 232 7.57 -13.66 -16.14
CA ASP A 232 6.46 -12.72 -16.08
C ASP A 232 6.01 -12.29 -17.48
N ARG A 233 4.70 -12.08 -17.65
CA ARG A 233 4.08 -11.61 -18.90
C ARG A 233 2.98 -10.61 -18.57
N PHE A 234 3.05 -9.43 -19.19
CA PHE A 234 2.01 -8.40 -19.06
C PHE A 234 1.33 -8.16 -20.39
N TYR A 235 0.00 -8.23 -20.36
CA TYR A 235 -0.89 -7.98 -21.49
C TYR A 235 -1.65 -6.68 -21.20
N VAL A 236 -1.27 -5.59 -21.85
CA VAL A 236 -1.84 -4.26 -21.62
C VAL A 236 -2.89 -3.94 -22.70
N ASP A 237 -4.01 -3.37 -22.28
CA ASP A 237 -5.09 -2.88 -23.16
C ASP A 237 -5.64 -3.91 -24.17
N GLY A 238 -5.69 -5.18 -23.76
CA GLY A 238 -6.28 -6.27 -24.54
C GLY A 238 -5.40 -6.80 -25.68
N GLU A 239 -4.10 -6.56 -25.63
CA GLU A 239 -3.16 -7.11 -26.62
C GLU A 239 -3.15 -8.65 -26.65
N GLU A 240 -2.94 -9.22 -27.84
CA GLU A 240 -2.88 -10.68 -28.04
C GLU A 240 -1.54 -11.28 -27.61
N TYR A 241 -0.46 -10.50 -27.72
CA TYR A 241 0.90 -10.88 -27.34
C TYR A 241 1.40 -9.93 -26.25
N PRO A 242 2.09 -10.42 -25.22
CA PRO A 242 2.53 -9.57 -24.12
C PRO A 242 3.61 -8.60 -24.60
N SER A 243 3.41 -7.31 -24.36
CA SER A 243 4.39 -6.27 -24.67
C SER A 243 5.58 -6.28 -23.70
N LEU A 244 5.40 -6.82 -22.49
CA LEU A 244 6.45 -7.04 -21.50
C LEU A 244 6.55 -8.53 -21.21
N SER A 245 7.76 -9.08 -21.35
CA SER A 245 8.07 -10.48 -21.04
C SER A 245 9.42 -10.56 -20.33
N GLY A 246 9.48 -11.30 -19.24
CA GLY A 246 10.70 -11.55 -18.48
C GLY A 246 11.44 -12.81 -18.89
N THR A 247 12.31 -13.27 -17.99
CA THR A 247 13.24 -14.39 -18.21
C THR A 247 13.32 -15.39 -17.05
N GLY A 248 12.59 -15.13 -15.98
CA GLY A 248 12.62 -15.89 -14.74
C GLY A 248 11.99 -15.10 -13.60
N THR A 249 11.53 -15.80 -12.57
CA THR A 249 10.87 -15.21 -11.41
C THR A 249 11.88 -14.47 -10.53
N GLU A 250 13.09 -15.00 -10.31
CA GLU A 250 14.12 -14.25 -9.60
C GLU A 250 14.55 -13.00 -10.34
N ASP A 251 14.61 -13.09 -11.67
CA ASP A 251 14.97 -11.98 -12.55
C ASP A 251 13.92 -10.87 -12.47
N TYR A 252 12.62 -11.24 -12.49
CA TYR A 252 11.50 -10.32 -12.29
C TYR A 252 11.59 -9.57 -10.95
N PHE A 253 12.01 -10.26 -9.89
CA PHE A 253 12.23 -9.67 -8.57
C PHE A 253 13.61 -9.00 -8.39
N GLY A 254 14.39 -8.86 -9.46
CA GLY A 254 15.66 -8.14 -9.46
C GLY A 254 16.83 -8.85 -8.76
N ASP A 255 16.73 -10.17 -8.55
CA ASP A 255 17.83 -11.02 -8.10
C ASP A 255 18.32 -11.91 -9.26
N ALA A 256 19.22 -12.85 -8.99
CA ALA A 256 19.68 -13.83 -9.97
C ALA A 256 20.23 -15.10 -9.29
N TRP A 257 20.10 -16.25 -9.97
CA TRP A 257 20.58 -17.56 -9.52
C TRP A 257 19.92 -18.02 -8.22
N GLY A 258 18.59 -17.94 -8.18
CA GLY A 258 17.76 -18.27 -7.03
C GLY A 258 17.70 -17.17 -5.96
N PHE A 259 16.90 -17.41 -4.92
CA PHE A 259 16.65 -16.41 -3.87
C PHE A 259 17.50 -16.59 -2.62
N ARG A 260 17.60 -15.48 -1.88
CA ARG A 260 18.14 -15.34 -0.52
C ARG A 260 17.42 -14.18 0.15
N GLN A 261 17.40 -14.14 1.48
CA GLN A 261 16.75 -13.04 2.17
C GLN A 261 17.55 -11.73 2.02
N PHE A 262 16.91 -10.68 1.55
CA PHE A 262 17.45 -9.31 1.52
C PHE A 262 16.31 -8.29 1.38
N ALA A 263 16.59 -7.03 1.68
CA ALA A 263 15.64 -5.94 1.54
C ALA A 263 16.30 -4.70 0.94
N THR A 264 15.64 -4.11 -0.06
CA THR A 264 15.99 -2.81 -0.64
C THR A 264 14.75 -1.92 -0.66
N PRO A 265 14.86 -0.62 -0.99
CA PRO A 265 13.69 0.25 -1.10
C PRO A 265 12.63 -0.22 -2.09
N TYR A 266 12.99 -0.94 -3.17
CA TYR A 266 12.08 -1.23 -4.28
C TYR A 266 11.82 -2.72 -4.52
N PHE A 267 12.73 -3.60 -4.10
CA PHE A 267 12.61 -5.05 -4.28
C PHE A 267 13.33 -5.80 -3.15
N GLY A 268 13.00 -7.07 -2.97
CA GLY A 268 13.61 -7.92 -1.96
C GLY A 268 12.84 -9.20 -1.71
N VAL A 269 13.38 -10.01 -0.80
CA VAL A 269 12.80 -11.27 -0.36
C VAL A 269 12.64 -11.18 1.15
N SER A 270 11.40 -10.96 1.62
CA SER A 270 11.10 -10.74 3.04
C SER A 270 11.26 -12.01 3.87
N LEU A 271 10.99 -13.18 3.29
CA LEU A 271 11.11 -14.50 3.90
C LEU A 271 11.73 -15.49 2.91
N TRP A 272 12.70 -16.28 3.38
CA TRP A 272 13.32 -17.35 2.60
C TRP A 272 13.70 -18.50 3.53
N GLU A 273 13.10 -19.68 3.33
CA GLU A 273 13.34 -20.87 4.15
C GLU A 273 14.26 -21.90 3.47
N GLY A 274 14.76 -21.57 2.27
CA GLY A 274 15.68 -22.40 1.51
C GLY A 274 14.98 -23.25 0.44
N TYR A 275 15.75 -24.19 -0.12
CA TYR A 275 15.31 -25.07 -1.21
C TYR A 275 14.72 -26.40 -0.73
N GLN A 276 14.63 -26.59 0.58
CA GLN A 276 14.03 -27.79 1.15
C GLN A 276 12.52 -27.65 1.09
N VAL A 277 11.83 -28.73 0.74
CA VAL A 277 10.38 -28.81 0.85
C VAL A 277 9.98 -28.81 2.32
N GLY A 278 8.91 -28.10 2.66
CA GLY A 278 8.37 -28.00 4.01
C GLY A 278 7.14 -27.12 4.02
#